data_AF-A0A7C7UJQ2-F1
#
_entry.id   AF-A0A7C7UJQ2-F1
#
_cell.length_a   1.000
_cell.length_b   1.000
_cell.length_c   1.000
_cell.angle_alpha   90.00
_cell.angle_beta   90.00
_cell.angle_gamma   90.00
#
_symmetry.space_group_name_H-M   'P 1'
#
loop_
_entity.id
_entity.type
_entity.pdbx_description
1 polymer ?
#
loop_
_entity_poly.entity_id
_entity_poly.type
_entity_poly.pdbx_seq_one_letter_code
_entity_poly.pdbx_strand_id
1 'polypeptide(L)'
;MKTKEISQTLEQLRRQIAALDTGDVVTRQRLESLILELEKKLASPEDAQVHKDLATRLDEAVLQFEVSHPRLAAIVNDLIIKLESMGV
;
A
#
# COMPACT_ATOMS: atom_id res chain seq x y z
N MET A 1 14.69 11.85 -3.14
CA MET A 1 15.00 10.41 -3.26
C MET A 1 13.90 9.54 -2.66
N LYS A 2 13.49 9.81 -1.42
CA LYS A 2 12.39 9.14 -0.68
C LYS A 2 11.10 8.87 -1.47
N THR A 3 10.55 9.85 -2.19
CA THR A 3 9.33 9.68 -3.02
C THR A 3 9.49 8.61 -4.11
N LYS A 4 10.69 8.51 -4.70
CA LYS A 4 10.98 7.58 -5.80
C LYS A 4 10.96 6.13 -5.31
N GLU A 5 11.38 5.88 -4.09
CA GLU A 5 11.36 4.55 -3.47
C GLU A 5 9.93 4.07 -3.20
N ILE A 6 9.05 4.96 -2.72
CA ILE A 6 7.63 4.61 -2.56
C ILE A 6 6.99 4.36 -3.93
N SER A 7 7.28 5.19 -4.95
CA SER A 7 6.78 4.94 -6.30
C SER A 7 7.20 3.56 -6.82
N GLN A 8 8.43 3.13 -6.54
CA GLN A 8 8.91 1.80 -6.93
C GLN A 8 8.17 0.68 -6.17
N THR A 9 7.98 0.82 -4.86
CA THR A 9 7.21 -0.15 -4.07
C THR A 9 5.75 -0.21 -4.52
N LEU A 10 5.11 0.93 -4.84
CA LEU A 10 3.75 0.98 -5.38
C LEU A 10 3.65 0.29 -6.74
N GLU A 11 4.65 0.48 -7.60
CA GLU A 11 4.69 -0.18 -8.91
C GLU A 11 4.87 -1.69 -8.76
N GLN A 12 5.68 -2.15 -7.80
CA GLN A 12 5.78 -3.57 -7.45
C GLN A 12 4.46 -4.12 -6.92
N LEU A 13 3.76 -3.37 -6.07
CA LEU A 13 2.46 -3.76 -5.54
C LEU A 13 1.43 -3.90 -6.67
N ARG A 14 1.35 -2.93 -7.59
CA ARG A 14 0.52 -3.00 -8.81
C ARG A 14 0.80 -4.25 -9.64
N ARG A 15 2.08 -4.60 -9.84
CA ARG A 15 2.44 -5.82 -10.60
C ARG A 15 2.00 -7.09 -9.88
N GLN A 16 2.13 -7.15 -8.55
CA GLN A 16 1.64 -8.30 -7.79
C GLN A 16 0.11 -8.40 -7.80
N ILE A 17 -0.60 -7.27 -7.74
CA ILE A 17 -2.06 -7.24 -7.88
C ILE A 17 -2.50 -7.68 -9.27
N ALA A 18 -1.80 -7.24 -10.32
CA ALA A 18 -2.08 -7.68 -11.69
C ALA A 18 -1.79 -9.18 -11.89
N ALA A 19 -0.89 -9.73 -11.08
CA ALA A 19 -0.58 -11.16 -11.04
C ALA A 19 -1.48 -11.95 -10.08
N LEU A 20 -2.39 -11.31 -9.33
CA LEU A 20 -3.40 -12.02 -8.57
C LEU A 20 -4.35 -12.75 -9.53
N ASP A 21 -4.69 -13.97 -9.16
CA ASP A 21 -5.61 -14.79 -9.91
C ASP A 21 -6.97 -14.09 -10.07
N THR A 22 -7.63 -14.30 -11.21
CA THR A 22 -8.86 -13.60 -11.61
C THR A 22 -10.00 -13.74 -10.59
N GLY A 23 -9.94 -14.76 -9.72
CA GLY A 23 -10.90 -15.00 -8.65
C GLY A 23 -10.91 -13.98 -7.51
N ASP A 24 -9.80 -13.27 -7.25
CA ASP A 24 -9.69 -12.37 -6.09
C ASP A 24 -9.90 -10.89 -6.46
N VAL A 25 -11.03 -10.63 -7.14
CA VAL A 25 -11.42 -9.28 -7.60
C VAL A 25 -11.58 -8.30 -6.43
N VAL A 26 -12.12 -8.77 -5.30
CA VAL A 26 -12.37 -7.94 -4.11
C VAL A 26 -11.05 -7.46 -3.50
N THR A 27 -10.07 -8.35 -3.34
CA THR A 27 -8.74 -7.99 -2.82
C THR A 27 -8.03 -7.03 -3.75
N ARG A 28 -8.07 -7.30 -5.05
CA ARG A 28 -7.51 -6.41 -6.07
C ARG A 28 -8.13 -5.02 -6.00
N GLN A 29 -9.45 -4.88 -5.97
CA GLN A 29 -10.10 -3.57 -5.88
C GLN A 29 -9.73 -2.82 -4.60
N ARG A 30 -9.66 -3.50 -3.45
CA ARG A 30 -9.21 -2.89 -2.19
C ARG A 30 -7.77 -2.37 -2.29
N LEU A 31 -6.86 -3.21 -2.79
CA LEU A 31 -5.46 -2.84 -2.97
C LEU A 31 -5.28 -1.69 -3.97
N GLU A 32 -6.02 -1.69 -5.08
CA GLU A 32 -6.00 -0.58 -6.04
C GLU A 32 -6.50 0.72 -5.42
N SER A 33 -7.54 0.65 -4.58
CA SER A 33 -8.04 1.82 -3.84
C SER A 33 -6.98 2.35 -2.87
N LEU A 34 -6.30 1.47 -2.12
CA LEU A 34 -5.22 1.86 -1.20
C LEU A 34 -4.04 2.50 -1.95
N ILE A 35 -3.66 1.96 -3.11
CA ILE A 35 -2.63 2.53 -3.97
C ILE A 35 -3.00 3.93 -4.43
N LEU A 36 -4.23 4.15 -4.89
CA LEU A 36 -4.70 5.46 -5.33
C LEU A 36 -4.71 6.49 -4.19
N GLU A 37 -5.12 6.10 -2.99
CA GLU A 37 -5.06 6.96 -1.81
C GLU A 37 -3.60 7.34 -1.49
N LEU A 38 -2.67 6.39 -1.61
CA LEU A 38 -1.24 6.62 -1.40
C LEU A 38 -0.61 7.52 -2.47
N GLU A 39 -0.94 7.32 -3.75
CA GLU A 39 -0.50 8.16 -4.86
C GLU A 39 -0.98 9.62 -4.67
N LYS A 40 -2.25 9.81 -4.28
CA LYS A 40 -2.78 11.13 -3.89
C LYS A 40 -2.00 11.75 -2.73
N LYS A 41 -1.66 10.93 -1.73
CA LYS A 41 -0.94 11.39 -0.55
C LYS A 41 0.49 11.83 -0.86
N LEU A 42 1.19 11.08 -1.71
CA LEU A 42 2.52 11.46 -2.19
C LEU A 42 2.52 12.77 -2.98
N ALA A 43 1.41 13.07 -3.66
CA ALA A 43 1.21 14.34 -4.34
C ALA A 43 0.83 15.49 -3.38
N SER A 44 0.30 15.20 -2.19
CA SER A 44 -0.13 16.19 -1.19
C SER A 44 0.23 15.75 0.25
N PRO A 45 1.51 15.91 0.65
CA PRO A 45 2.05 15.41 1.92
C PRO A 45 1.70 16.27 3.16
N GLU A 46 0.99 17.39 2.99
CA GLU A 46 0.74 18.37 4.06
C GLU A 46 -0.31 17.92 5.10
N ASP A 47 -0.95 16.77 4.88
CA ASP A 47 -2.11 16.30 5.65
C ASP A 47 -1.74 15.15 6.61
N ALA A 48 -1.15 15.50 7.76
CA ALA A 48 -0.67 14.55 8.76
C ALA A 48 -1.79 13.68 9.39
N GLN A 49 -3.02 14.18 9.50
CA GLN A 49 -4.13 13.41 10.07
C GLN A 49 -4.56 12.25 9.16
N VAL A 50 -4.46 12.45 7.85
CA VAL A 50 -4.70 11.41 6.85
C VAL A 50 -3.55 10.38 6.85
N HIS A 51 -2.38 10.63 7.46
CA HIS A 51 -1.27 9.66 7.54
C HIS A 51 -1.57 8.51 8.48
N LYS A 52 -2.09 8.80 9.67
CA LYS A 52 -2.49 7.77 10.63
C LYS A 52 -3.59 6.87 10.10
N ASP A 53 -4.61 7.44 9.47
CA ASP A 53 -5.74 6.65 8.95
C ASP A 53 -5.27 5.66 7.86
N LEU A 54 -4.38 6.11 6.98
CA LEU A 54 -3.85 5.28 5.90
C LEU A 54 -2.93 4.17 6.42
N ALA A 55 -2.06 4.46 7.39
CA ALA A 55 -1.20 3.44 8.00
C ALA A 55 -2.04 2.34 8.65
N THR A 56 -3.08 2.71 9.41
CA THR A 56 -4.02 1.75 10.02
C THR A 56 -4.73 0.89 8.97
N ARG A 57 -5.23 1.50 7.88
CA ARG A 57 -5.90 0.74 6.81
C ARG A 57 -4.96 -0.21 6.07
N LEU A 58 -3.71 0.18 5.88
CA LEU A 58 -2.68 -0.68 5.28
C LEU A 58 -2.35 -1.84 6.21
N ASP A 59 -2.25 -1.61 7.53
CA ASP A 59 -2.01 -2.63 8.54
C ASP A 59 -3.16 -3.67 8.59
N GLU A 60 -4.41 -3.20 8.59
CA GLU A 60 -5.59 -4.06 8.47
C GLU A 60 -5.57 -4.88 7.17
N ALA A 61 -5.15 -4.27 6.07
CA ALA A 61 -5.02 -4.96 4.79
C ALA A 61 -3.91 -6.02 4.83
N VAL A 62 -2.76 -5.74 5.46
CA VAL A 62 -1.67 -6.71 5.67
C VAL A 62 -2.19 -7.92 6.43
N LEU A 63 -2.85 -7.72 7.58
CA LEU A 63 -3.40 -8.80 8.40
C LEU A 63 -4.37 -9.68 7.61
N GLN A 64 -5.18 -9.06 6.75
CA GLN A 64 -6.12 -9.80 5.90
C GLN A 64 -5.43 -10.58 4.78
N PHE A 65 -4.33 -10.05 4.24
CA PHE A 65 -3.55 -10.67 3.17
C PHE A 65 -2.51 -11.67 3.67
N GLU A 66 -2.08 -11.63 4.93
CA GLU A 66 -1.11 -12.60 5.47
C GLU A 66 -1.62 -14.04 5.35
N VAL A 67 -2.94 -14.24 5.45
CA VAL A 67 -3.58 -15.57 5.35
C VAL A 67 -3.72 -16.04 3.89
N SER A 68 -4.18 -15.17 3.00
CA SER A 68 -4.50 -15.55 1.61
C SER A 68 -3.35 -15.28 0.62
N HIS A 69 -2.62 -14.19 0.82
CA HIS A 69 -1.62 -13.65 -0.11
C HIS A 69 -0.38 -13.10 0.62
N PRO A 70 0.47 -13.97 1.20
CA PRO A 70 1.61 -13.56 2.01
C PRO A 70 2.62 -12.68 1.27
N ARG A 71 2.75 -12.84 -0.06
CA ARG A 71 3.60 -11.98 -0.88
C ARG A 71 3.08 -10.55 -1.03
N LEU A 72 1.77 -10.34 -0.97
CA LEU A 72 1.17 -9.00 -1.00
C LEU A 72 1.29 -8.33 0.36
N ALA A 73 0.99 -9.07 1.43
CA ALA A 73 1.19 -8.62 2.80
C ALA A 73 2.62 -8.09 3.02
N ALA A 74 3.63 -8.80 2.52
CA ALA A 74 5.02 -8.37 2.61
C ALA A 74 5.30 -7.03 1.90
N ILE A 75 4.74 -6.78 0.70
CA ILE A 75 4.93 -5.50 0.02
C ILE A 75 4.20 -4.38 0.75
N VAL A 76 2.96 -4.60 1.17
CA VAL A 76 2.17 -3.57 1.87
C VAL A 76 2.87 -3.19 3.18
N ASN A 77 3.41 -4.17 3.91
CA ASN A 77 4.21 -3.93 5.10
C ASN A 77 5.51 -3.14 4.82
N ASP A 78 6.24 -3.45 3.75
CA ASP A 78 7.40 -2.63 3.30
C ASP A 78 6.98 -1.17 3.03
N LEU A 79 5.79 -0.98 2.48
CA LEU A 79 5.21 0.33 2.18
C LEU A 79 4.92 1.12 3.46
N ILE A 80 4.35 0.49 4.49
CA ILE A 80 4.11 1.09 5.81
C ILE A 80 5.43 1.56 6.42
N ILE A 81 6.43 0.69 6.49
CA ILE A 81 7.75 1.01 7.07
C ILE A 81 8.41 2.18 6.32
N LYS A 82 8.28 2.22 4.98
CA LYS A 82 8.82 3.33 4.16
C LYS A 82 8.08 4.64 4.38
N LEU A 83 6.76 4.60 4.59
CA LEU A 83 5.96 5.77 4.96
C LEU A 83 6.35 6.29 6.34
N GLU A 84 6.54 5.41 7.33
CA GLU A 84 6.99 5.77 8.67
C GLU A 84 8.41 6.36 8.67
N SER A 85 9.32 5.77 7.89
CA SER A 85 10.69 6.27 7.71
C SER A 85 10.74 7.64 7.00
N MET A 86 9.64 8.02 6.33
CA MET A 86 9.49 9.35 5.78
C MET A 86 9.20 10.42 6.84
N GLY A 87 8.80 10.02 8.06
CA GLY A 87 8.83 10.87 9.25
C GLY A 87 7.97 12.13 9.13
N VAL A 88 6.68 11.93 8.81
CA VAL A 88 5.59 12.84 9.15
C VAL A 88 4.72 12.19 10.22
#